data_AF-A0A0W0XG43-F1
#
_entry.id   AF-A0A0W0XG43-F1
#
_cell.length_a   1.000
_cell.length_b   1.000
_cell.length_c   1.000
_cell.angle_alpha   90.00
_cell.angle_beta   90.00
_cell.angle_gamma   90.00
#
_symmetry.space_group_name_H-M   'P 1'
#
loop_
_entity.id
_entity.type
_entity.pdbx_description
1 polymer ?
#
loop_
_entity_poly.entity_id
_entity_poly.type
_entity_poly.pdbx_seq_one_letter_code
_entity_poly.pdbx_strand_id
1 'polypeptide(L)'
;MQPSQWEVVILKPTSVFQSFLASQLSDIELPALKVLQTDTTAYTIRRHDNEEDTLDEIERHFPSMFRYEISRWLGKDARNEIEGSFLDFLCCFKFELHSQIVLMEPSIQDGQQLICIKPRSVLLKWMKSSVEDQSELATVLEQVNLSHLAENATVVVKNFKQLSDIKPFIKHYYRPIYKAEMLRMCDRAEQWPEVDSFQTFSRYFAVEIHTQLIHLH
;
A
#
# COMPACT_ATOMS: atom_id res chain seq x y z
N MET A 1 20.56 0.79 7.33
CA MET A 1 19.90 -0.24 6.49
C MET A 1 20.03 0.25 5.06
N GLN A 2 20.55 -0.56 4.13
CA GLN A 2 20.56 -0.16 2.73
C GLN A 2 19.11 -0.10 2.22
N PRO A 3 18.74 0.91 1.42
CA PRO A 3 17.42 0.99 0.83
C PRO A 3 17.15 -0.26 -0.02
N SER A 4 15.93 -0.80 0.09
CA SER A 4 15.48 -1.88 -0.78
C SER A 4 15.64 -1.46 -2.25
N GLN A 5 16.12 -2.38 -3.09
CA GLN A 5 16.15 -2.21 -4.55
C GLN A 5 14.76 -2.31 -5.19
N TRP A 6 13.75 -2.56 -4.37
CA TRP A 6 12.37 -2.79 -4.78
C TRP A 6 11.44 -1.77 -4.15
N GLU A 7 10.37 -1.45 -4.88
CA GLU A 7 9.19 -0.75 -4.38
C GLU A 7 7.96 -1.61 -4.58
N VAL A 8 6.97 -1.42 -3.71
CA VAL A 8 5.66 -2.05 -3.81
C VAL A 8 4.65 -1.01 -4.29
N VAL A 9 3.97 -1.31 -5.39
CA VAL A 9 2.85 -0.55 -5.93
C VAL A 9 1.56 -1.27 -5.58
N ILE A 10 0.66 -0.62 -4.87
CA ILE A 10 -0.68 -1.15 -4.60
C ILE A 10 -1.67 -0.43 -5.49
N LEU A 11 -2.42 -1.20 -6.28
CA LEU A 11 -3.46 -0.66 -7.14
C LEU A 11 -4.79 -0.69 -6.39
N LYS A 12 -5.30 0.48 -6.00
CA LYS A 12 -6.63 0.62 -5.40
C LYS A 12 -7.66 0.92 -6.47
N PRO A 13 -8.59 -0.01 -6.76
CA PRO A 13 -9.65 0.22 -7.75
C PRO A 13 -10.46 1.48 -7.45
N THR A 14 -10.73 2.28 -8.48
CA THR A 14 -11.64 3.44 -8.40
C THR A 14 -13.04 3.07 -8.89
N SER A 15 -13.98 3.99 -8.77
CA SER A 15 -15.30 3.87 -9.40
C SER A 15 -15.22 3.78 -10.93
N VAL A 16 -14.16 4.34 -11.54
CA VAL A 16 -13.92 4.23 -12.99
C VAL A 16 -13.61 2.79 -13.35
N PHE A 17 -12.74 2.11 -12.60
CA PHE A 17 -12.49 0.69 -12.85
C PHE A 17 -13.74 -0.17 -12.66
N GLN A 18 -14.54 0.09 -11.62
CA GLN A 18 -15.81 -0.63 -11.45
C GLN A 18 -16.75 -0.41 -12.64
N SER A 19 -16.85 0.83 -13.14
CA SER A 19 -17.66 1.17 -14.32
C SER A 19 -17.11 0.53 -15.59
N PHE A 20 -15.79 0.46 -15.71
CA PHE A 20 -15.11 -0.25 -16.79
C PHE A 20 -15.47 -1.74 -16.75
N LEU A 21 -15.35 -2.41 -15.59
CA LEU A 21 -15.77 -3.80 -15.47
C LEU A 21 -17.25 -4.01 -15.86
N ALA A 22 -18.12 -3.08 -15.47
CA ALA A 22 -19.55 -3.14 -15.75
C ALA A 22 -19.87 -2.99 -17.24
N SER A 23 -19.09 -2.19 -17.97
CA SER A 23 -19.28 -2.03 -19.42
C SER A 23 -18.84 -3.25 -20.21
N GLN A 24 -17.90 -4.04 -19.66
CA GLN A 24 -17.42 -5.26 -20.32
C GLN A 24 -18.42 -6.43 -20.23
N LEU A 25 -19.33 -6.43 -19.24
CA LEU A 25 -20.25 -7.53 -19.01
C LEU A 25 -21.63 -7.01 -18.61
N SER A 26 -22.60 -7.10 -19.53
CA SER A 26 -23.99 -6.69 -19.28
C SER A 26 -24.72 -7.59 -18.27
N ASP A 27 -24.24 -8.82 -18.06
CA ASP A 27 -25.01 -9.89 -17.42
C ASP A 27 -24.37 -10.43 -16.11
N ILE A 28 -23.29 -9.81 -15.61
CA ILE A 28 -22.66 -10.22 -14.34
C ILE A 28 -22.91 -9.18 -13.25
N GLU A 29 -23.42 -9.63 -12.10
CA GLU A 29 -23.46 -8.82 -10.89
C GLU A 29 -22.04 -8.60 -10.36
N LEU A 30 -21.52 -7.40 -10.58
CA LEU A 30 -20.23 -7.00 -10.03
C LEU A 30 -20.33 -6.70 -8.53
N PRO A 31 -19.29 -7.05 -7.75
CA PRO A 31 -19.25 -6.70 -6.34
C PRO A 31 -19.18 -5.17 -6.17
N ALA A 32 -19.66 -4.70 -5.01
CA ALA A 32 -19.55 -3.29 -4.65
C ALA A 32 -18.08 -2.84 -4.60
N LEU A 33 -17.81 -1.57 -4.92
CA LEU A 33 -16.45 -1.00 -4.92
C LEU A 33 -15.67 -1.28 -3.62
N LYS A 34 -16.34 -1.24 -2.48
CA LYS A 34 -15.72 -1.53 -1.18
C LYS A 34 -15.14 -2.94 -1.11
N VAL A 35 -15.78 -3.92 -1.76
CA VAL A 35 -15.28 -5.30 -1.85
C VAL A 35 -14.08 -5.36 -2.77
N LEU A 36 -14.13 -4.67 -3.92
CA LEU A 36 -12.97 -4.53 -4.84
C LEU A 36 -11.74 -3.94 -4.13
N GLN A 37 -11.96 -3.05 -3.18
CA GLN A 37 -10.92 -2.38 -2.40
C GLN A 37 -10.49 -3.12 -1.12
N THR A 38 -11.11 -4.25 -0.77
CA THR A 38 -10.83 -4.95 0.50
C THR A 38 -9.51 -5.72 0.47
N ASP A 39 -9.20 -6.34 -0.66
CA ASP A 39 -7.96 -7.10 -0.87
C ASP A 39 -7.38 -6.67 -2.22
N THR A 40 -6.65 -5.57 -2.25
CA THR A 40 -6.09 -5.05 -3.49
C THR A 40 -4.78 -5.74 -3.83
N THR A 41 -4.48 -5.87 -5.12
CA THR A 41 -3.25 -6.48 -5.58
C THR A 41 -2.08 -5.53 -5.35
N ALA A 42 -0.97 -6.11 -4.89
CA ALA A 42 0.31 -5.43 -4.79
C ALA A 42 1.27 -5.96 -5.85
N TYR A 43 2.08 -5.08 -6.40
CA TYR A 43 3.07 -5.37 -7.44
C TYR A 43 4.44 -4.92 -6.97
N THR A 44 5.48 -5.72 -7.22
CA THR A 44 6.86 -5.30 -6.96
C THR A 44 7.50 -4.80 -8.25
N ILE A 45 8.02 -3.57 -8.20
CA ILE A 45 8.82 -2.95 -9.26
C ILE A 45 10.21 -2.63 -8.73
N ARG A 46 11.15 -2.33 -9.63
CA ARG A 46 12.44 -1.79 -9.21
C ARG A 46 12.25 -0.40 -8.65
N ARG A 47 13.05 -0.11 -7.63
CA ARG A 47 13.13 1.24 -7.08
C ARG A 47 13.93 2.13 -8.01
N HIS A 48 13.38 3.31 -8.27
CA HIS A 48 14.09 4.40 -8.96
C HIS A 48 14.28 5.60 -8.04
N ASP A 49 15.18 6.49 -8.43
CA ASP A 49 15.53 7.69 -7.65
C ASP A 49 14.62 8.88 -7.95
N ASN A 50 13.85 8.83 -9.05
CA ASN A 50 12.91 9.88 -9.44
C ASN A 50 11.56 9.30 -9.89
N GLU A 51 10.52 10.14 -9.82
CA GLU A 51 9.14 9.74 -10.10
C GLU A 51 8.88 9.43 -11.58
N GLU A 52 9.64 10.05 -12.50
CA GLU A 52 9.50 9.85 -13.95
C GLU A 52 9.92 8.42 -14.33
N ASP A 53 11.08 7.98 -13.86
CA ASP A 53 11.57 6.59 -14.06
C ASP A 53 10.63 5.56 -13.42
N THR A 54 10.06 5.87 -12.24
CA THR A 54 9.04 5.02 -11.61
C THR A 54 7.77 4.94 -12.45
N LEU A 55 7.33 6.06 -13.04
CA LEU A 55 6.16 6.10 -13.90
C LEU A 55 6.39 5.34 -15.22
N ASP A 56 7.56 5.51 -15.83
CA ASP A 56 7.98 4.80 -17.04
C ASP A 56 8.01 3.28 -16.81
N GLU A 57 8.47 2.84 -15.63
CA GLU A 57 8.43 1.42 -15.29
C GLU A 57 6.99 0.91 -15.12
N ILE A 58 6.11 1.67 -14.47
CA ILE A 58 4.69 1.31 -14.36
C ILE A 58 4.04 1.27 -15.75
N GLU A 59 4.32 2.25 -16.62
CA GLU A 59 3.80 2.28 -18.00
C GLU A 59 4.26 1.05 -18.79
N ARG A 60 5.52 0.64 -18.65
CA ARG A 60 6.02 -0.57 -19.31
C ARG A 60 5.24 -1.82 -18.90
N HIS A 61 4.75 -1.89 -17.67
CA HIS A 61 4.06 -3.06 -17.12
C HIS A 61 2.53 -2.93 -17.09
N PHE A 62 1.97 -1.76 -17.36
CA PHE A 62 0.53 -1.49 -17.23
C PHE A 62 -0.35 -2.49 -17.99
N PRO A 63 -0.02 -2.96 -19.22
CA PRO A 63 -0.91 -3.88 -19.92
C PRO A 63 -1.06 -5.21 -19.19
N SER A 64 0.02 -5.68 -18.56
CA SER A 64 0.03 -6.93 -17.78
C SER A 64 -0.71 -6.76 -16.45
N MET A 65 -0.46 -5.64 -15.74
CA MET A 65 -1.14 -5.31 -14.49
C MET A 65 -2.65 -5.17 -14.72
N PHE A 66 -3.05 -4.38 -15.73
CA PHE A 66 -4.46 -4.13 -16.03
C PHE A 66 -5.18 -5.42 -16.46
N ARG A 67 -4.53 -6.25 -17.28
CA ARG A 67 -5.06 -7.57 -17.65
C ARG A 67 -5.26 -8.47 -16.44
N TYR A 68 -4.31 -8.48 -15.51
CA TYR A 68 -4.43 -9.26 -14.28
C TYR A 68 -5.63 -8.78 -13.45
N GLU A 69 -5.76 -7.47 -13.22
CA GLU A 69 -6.88 -6.92 -12.44
C GLU A 69 -8.24 -7.24 -13.08
N ILE A 70 -8.36 -7.12 -14.41
CA ILE A 70 -9.59 -7.49 -15.11
C ILE A 70 -9.87 -8.99 -14.95
N SER A 71 -8.86 -9.83 -15.19
CA SER A 71 -8.99 -11.30 -15.13
C SER A 71 -9.32 -11.79 -13.73
N ARG A 72 -8.87 -11.07 -12.70
CA ARG A 72 -9.15 -11.37 -11.29
C ARG A 72 -10.65 -11.30 -10.98
N TRP A 73 -11.36 -10.35 -11.59
CA TRP A 73 -12.78 -10.14 -11.33
C TRP A 73 -13.69 -10.79 -12.36
N LEU A 74 -13.27 -10.83 -13.62
CA LEU A 74 -14.09 -11.35 -14.73
C LEU A 74 -13.72 -12.78 -15.15
N GLY A 75 -12.65 -13.34 -14.58
CA GLY A 75 -12.10 -14.63 -14.96
C GLY A 75 -11.11 -14.55 -16.14
N LYS A 76 -10.34 -15.63 -16.33
CA LYS A 76 -9.26 -15.72 -17.33
C LYS A 76 -9.75 -15.67 -18.79
N ASP A 77 -11.00 -16.04 -19.00
CA ASP A 77 -11.64 -16.07 -20.32
C ASP A 77 -12.27 -14.72 -20.70
N ALA A 78 -12.09 -13.67 -19.90
CA ALA A 78 -12.46 -12.31 -20.27
C ALA A 78 -11.63 -11.89 -21.50
N ARG A 79 -12.22 -12.05 -22.69
CA ARG A 79 -11.65 -11.70 -24.00
C ARG A 79 -11.81 -10.22 -24.30
N ASN A 80 -11.55 -9.39 -23.30
CA ASN A 80 -11.55 -7.95 -23.48
C ASN A 80 -10.31 -7.61 -24.30
N GLU A 81 -10.50 -7.00 -25.46
CA GLU A 81 -9.43 -6.21 -26.08
C GLU A 81 -9.13 -5.12 -25.06
N ILE A 82 -7.94 -5.18 -24.44
CA ILE A 82 -7.51 -4.15 -23.51
C ILE A 82 -7.09 -2.97 -24.40
N GLU A 83 -8.08 -2.27 -24.94
CA GLU A 83 -7.93 -1.00 -25.65
C GLU A 83 -7.70 0.17 -24.67
N GLY A 84 -7.22 -0.13 -23.46
CA GLY A 84 -6.92 0.87 -22.45
C GLY A 84 -5.58 1.51 -22.74
N SER A 85 -5.57 2.83 -22.95
CA SER A 85 -4.34 3.62 -22.88
C SER A 85 -3.77 3.60 -21.47
N PHE A 86 -2.50 3.98 -21.31
CA PHE A 86 -1.92 4.15 -19.98
C PHE A 86 -2.73 5.17 -19.13
N LEU A 87 -3.32 6.18 -19.77
CA LEU A 87 -4.21 7.14 -19.10
C LEU A 87 -5.48 6.49 -18.54
N ASP A 88 -6.09 5.54 -19.27
CA ASP A 88 -7.26 4.82 -18.78
C ASP A 88 -6.90 3.96 -17.55
N PHE A 89 -5.72 3.35 -17.58
CA PHE A 89 -5.16 2.62 -16.45
C PHE A 89 -4.96 3.55 -15.24
N LEU A 90 -4.37 4.74 -15.43
CA LEU A 90 -4.22 5.73 -14.37
C LEU A 90 -5.56 6.22 -13.80
N CYS A 91 -6.62 6.29 -14.61
CA CYS A 91 -7.96 6.65 -14.14
C CYS A 91 -8.63 5.51 -13.35
N CYS A 92 -8.34 4.26 -13.71
CA CYS A 92 -8.91 3.07 -13.09
C CYS A 92 -8.39 2.81 -11.68
N PHE A 93 -7.17 3.25 -11.36
CA PHE A 93 -6.52 2.90 -10.10
C PHE A 93 -5.92 4.12 -9.40
N LYS A 94 -6.11 4.20 -8.08
CA LYS A 94 -5.22 4.99 -7.22
C LYS A 94 -3.99 4.14 -6.92
N PHE A 95 -2.82 4.72 -7.12
CA PHE A 95 -1.53 4.08 -6.83
C PHE A 95 -1.11 4.45 -5.41
N GLU A 96 -0.64 3.45 -4.67
CA GLU A 96 0.09 3.68 -3.42
C GLU A 96 1.48 3.06 -3.58
N LEU A 97 2.50 3.89 -3.43
CA LEU A 97 3.90 3.49 -3.54
C LEU A 97 4.51 3.31 -2.16
N HIS A 98 5.17 2.18 -1.97
CA HIS A 98 5.78 1.78 -0.71
C HIS A 98 7.23 1.37 -0.94
N SER A 99 8.16 2.20 -0.50
CA SER A 99 9.60 1.94 -0.63
C SER A 99 10.19 1.28 0.62
N GLN A 100 9.44 1.26 1.73
CA GLN A 100 9.85 0.67 3.01
C GLN A 100 9.37 -0.78 3.09
N ILE A 101 10.26 -1.70 2.72
CA ILE A 101 9.96 -3.13 2.66
C ILE A 101 10.74 -3.86 3.75
N VAL A 102 10.02 -4.60 4.59
CA VAL A 102 10.57 -5.56 5.55
C VAL A 102 10.30 -6.96 5.02
N LEU A 103 11.37 -7.66 4.63
CA LEU A 103 11.29 -9.04 4.15
C LEU A 103 11.33 -10.02 5.32
N MET A 104 10.32 -10.88 5.43
CA MET A 104 10.28 -12.03 6.33
C MET A 104 10.43 -13.37 5.59
N GLU A 105 10.57 -13.29 4.27
CA GLU A 105 10.88 -14.40 3.36
C GLU A 105 12.33 -14.26 2.85
N PRO A 106 12.95 -15.33 2.30
CA PRO A 106 14.37 -15.30 1.89
C PRO A 106 14.69 -14.24 0.83
N SER A 107 13.74 -13.97 -0.07
CA SER A 107 13.81 -12.92 -1.08
C SER A 107 12.45 -12.26 -1.28
N ILE A 108 12.42 -11.13 -2.00
CA ILE A 108 11.13 -10.50 -2.37
C ILE A 108 10.33 -11.42 -3.29
N GLN A 109 11.00 -12.17 -4.18
CA GLN A 109 10.39 -13.07 -5.16
C GLN A 109 9.70 -14.29 -4.53
N ASP A 110 10.10 -14.65 -3.30
CA ASP A 110 9.42 -15.69 -2.54
C ASP A 110 8.13 -15.17 -1.87
N GLY A 111 7.91 -13.86 -1.85
CA GLY A 111 6.77 -13.22 -1.22
C GLY A 111 5.50 -13.27 -2.08
N GLN A 112 4.46 -13.90 -1.56
CA GLN A 112 3.15 -14.00 -2.23
C GLN A 112 2.11 -13.08 -1.60
N GLN A 113 2.38 -12.58 -0.39
CA GLN A 113 1.48 -11.79 0.42
C GLN A 113 2.25 -10.71 1.16
N LEU A 114 1.56 -9.63 1.50
CA LEU A 114 2.11 -8.59 2.35
C LEU A 114 1.05 -7.97 3.24
N ILE A 115 1.54 -7.27 4.24
CA ILE A 115 0.74 -6.41 5.12
C ILE A 115 1.31 -5.00 5.09
N CYS A 116 0.42 -4.01 5.05
CA CYS A 116 0.79 -2.60 5.12
C CYS A 116 0.43 -2.03 6.48
N ILE A 117 1.41 -1.44 7.15
CA ILE A 117 1.23 -0.80 8.46
C ILE A 117 1.03 0.69 8.24
N LYS A 118 -0.21 1.15 8.25
CA LYS A 118 -0.57 2.54 7.94
C LYS A 118 -0.83 3.36 9.19
N PRO A 119 -0.24 4.57 9.31
CA PRO A 119 -0.60 5.47 10.39
C PRO A 119 -2.06 5.90 10.23
N ARG A 120 -2.83 5.83 11.32
CA ARG A 120 -4.19 6.35 11.38
C ARG A 120 -4.15 7.86 11.57
N SER A 121 -5.26 8.52 11.21
CA SER A 121 -5.43 9.96 11.40
C SER A 121 -5.20 10.43 12.84
N VAL A 122 -5.45 9.58 13.85
CA VAL A 122 -5.15 9.88 15.25
C VAL A 122 -3.65 10.10 15.48
N LEU A 123 -2.79 9.27 14.88
CA LEU A 123 -1.34 9.42 14.98
C LEU A 123 -0.87 10.65 14.19
N LEU A 124 -1.38 10.84 12.97
CA LEU A 124 -1.02 11.98 12.13
C LEU A 124 -1.37 13.33 12.80
N LYS A 125 -2.55 13.41 13.42
CA LYS A 125 -2.98 14.59 14.19
C LYS A 125 -2.10 14.82 15.41
N TRP A 126 -1.74 13.75 16.12
CA TRP A 126 -0.86 13.82 17.27
C TRP A 126 0.52 14.38 16.87
N MET A 127 1.10 13.88 15.77
CA MET A 127 2.37 14.38 15.24
C MET A 127 2.29 15.86 14.87
N LYS A 128 1.18 16.27 14.23
CA LYS A 128 0.95 17.68 13.90
C LYS A 128 0.95 18.56 15.15
N SER A 129 0.21 18.17 16.20
CA SER A 129 0.15 18.94 17.45
C SER A 129 1.49 19.01 18.20
N SER A 130 2.32 17.96 18.13
CA SER A 130 3.64 17.96 18.79
C SER A 130 4.70 18.79 18.07
N VAL A 131 4.43 19.19 16.81
CA VAL A 131 5.31 20.01 15.98
C VAL A 131 4.83 21.47 15.90
N GLU A 132 3.51 21.71 15.92
CA GLU A 132 2.92 23.07 15.93
C GLU A 132 3.36 23.92 17.14
N ASP A 133 3.78 23.29 18.24
CA ASP A 133 4.41 23.98 19.38
C ASP A 133 5.81 24.57 19.04
N GLN A 134 6.32 24.41 17.81
CA GLN A 134 7.70 24.82 17.43
C GLN A 134 7.83 25.88 16.30
N SER A 135 6.82 26.19 15.45
CA SER A 135 6.92 27.27 14.42
C SER A 135 5.63 27.50 13.59
N GLU A 136 5.23 28.76 13.38
CA GLU A 136 4.05 29.16 12.57
C GLU A 136 4.25 29.14 11.04
N LEU A 137 5.48 28.99 10.52
CA LEU A 137 5.79 29.02 9.08
C LEU A 137 5.87 27.63 8.41
N ALA A 138 5.75 26.54 9.18
CA ALA A 138 6.02 25.18 8.72
C ALA A 138 4.78 24.43 8.20
N THR A 139 3.59 25.02 8.33
CA THR A 139 2.31 24.29 8.30
C THR A 139 1.93 23.69 6.94
N VAL A 140 2.40 24.24 5.81
CA VAL A 140 2.07 23.74 4.45
C VAL A 140 3.03 22.63 4.02
N LEU A 141 4.34 22.85 4.19
CA LEU A 141 5.36 21.83 3.89
C LEU A 141 5.21 20.59 4.80
N GLU A 142 4.80 20.79 6.06
CA GLU A 142 4.51 19.70 6.99
C GLU A 142 3.25 18.91 6.60
N GLN A 143 2.20 19.56 6.09
CA GLN A 143 1.01 18.86 5.63
C GLN A 143 1.31 17.94 4.44
N VAL A 144 2.13 18.43 3.49
CA VAL A 144 2.60 17.63 2.34
C VAL A 144 3.44 16.44 2.83
N ASN A 145 4.37 16.67 3.77
CA ASN A 145 5.18 15.60 4.35
C ASN A 145 4.32 14.54 5.09
N LEU A 146 3.33 14.96 5.88
CA LEU A 146 2.40 14.06 6.57
C LEU A 146 1.53 13.23 5.61
N SER A 147 1.10 13.79 4.47
CA SER A 147 0.41 13.00 3.44
C SER A 147 1.33 11.96 2.81
N HIS A 148 2.57 12.31 2.47
CA HIS A 148 3.54 11.34 1.97
C HIS A 148 3.90 10.26 3.00
N LEU A 149 3.96 10.62 4.29
CA LEU A 149 4.19 9.65 5.37
C LEU A 149 3.05 8.65 5.55
N ALA A 150 1.81 9.10 5.31
CA ALA A 150 0.62 8.25 5.35
C ALA A 150 0.52 7.33 4.12
N GLU A 151 0.97 7.81 2.96
CA GLU A 151 0.94 7.05 1.71
C GLU A 151 2.10 6.04 1.61
N ASN A 152 3.32 6.42 1.98
CA ASN A 152 4.49 5.52 1.99
C ASN A 152 4.61 4.73 3.31
N ALA A 153 3.65 3.84 3.53
CA ALA A 153 3.61 2.95 4.68
C ALA A 153 4.69 1.86 4.66
N THR A 154 5.09 1.34 5.83
CA THR A 154 5.91 0.13 5.89
C THR A 154 5.11 -1.09 5.44
N VAL A 155 5.71 -1.82 4.52
CA VAL A 155 5.23 -3.09 3.99
C VAL A 155 6.03 -4.22 4.61
N VAL A 156 5.35 -5.22 5.18
CA VAL A 156 6.00 -6.46 5.61
C VAL A 156 5.59 -7.57 4.65
N VAL A 157 6.56 -8.12 3.93
CA VAL A 157 6.35 -9.23 3.00
C VAL A 157 6.51 -10.53 3.77
N LYS A 158 5.42 -11.27 3.86
CA LYS A 158 5.36 -12.52 4.61
C LYS A 158 4.26 -13.41 4.06
N ASN A 159 4.59 -14.68 3.85
CA ASN A 159 3.63 -15.70 3.47
C ASN A 159 2.92 -16.24 4.71
N PHE A 160 1.61 -16.04 4.77
CA PHE A 160 0.75 -16.60 5.81
C PHE A 160 0.04 -17.83 5.27
N LYS A 161 0.04 -18.92 6.04
CA LYS A 161 -0.71 -20.12 5.68
C LYS A 161 -2.21 -19.88 5.77
N GLN A 162 -2.64 -19.08 6.75
CA GLN A 162 -4.03 -18.71 6.98
C GLN A 162 -4.14 -17.23 7.36
N LEU A 163 -5.20 -16.55 6.93
CA LEU A 163 -5.46 -15.16 7.30
C LEU A 163 -5.61 -14.96 8.82
N SER A 164 -6.04 -16.00 9.54
CA SER A 164 -6.11 -16.01 11.01
C SER A 164 -4.75 -15.87 11.69
N ASP A 165 -3.65 -16.19 11.00
CA ASP A 165 -2.29 -16.11 11.56
C ASP A 165 -1.74 -14.68 11.59
N ILE A 166 -2.34 -13.76 10.82
CA ILE A 166 -1.89 -12.37 10.69
C ILE A 166 -2.04 -11.64 12.03
N LYS A 167 -3.19 -11.74 12.69
CA LYS A 167 -3.42 -11.02 13.96
C LYS A 167 -2.47 -11.48 15.08
N PRO A 168 -2.27 -12.79 15.32
CA PRO A 168 -1.22 -13.28 16.22
C PRO A 168 0.18 -12.77 15.85
N PHE A 169 0.53 -12.75 14.56
CA PHE A 169 1.80 -12.23 14.08
C PHE A 169 1.98 -10.75 14.45
N ILE A 170 1.01 -9.87 14.12
CA ILE A 170 1.10 -8.45 14.50
C ILE A 170 1.17 -8.31 16.02
N LYS A 171 0.38 -9.07 16.78
CA LYS A 171 0.40 -9.02 18.25
C LYS A 171 1.75 -9.44 18.83
N HIS A 172 2.50 -10.29 18.15
CA HIS A 172 3.86 -10.64 18.55
C HIS A 172 4.86 -9.52 18.21
N TYR A 173 4.72 -8.89 17.04
CA TYR A 173 5.68 -7.93 16.49
C TYR A 173 5.28 -6.45 16.60
N TYR A 174 4.19 -6.10 17.30
CA TYR A 174 3.70 -4.71 17.30
C TYR A 174 4.73 -3.70 17.85
N ARG A 175 5.56 -4.09 18.83
CA ARG A 175 6.61 -3.21 19.38
C ARG A 175 7.73 -2.91 18.38
N PRO A 176 8.39 -3.89 17.74
CA PRO A 176 9.38 -3.59 16.72
C PRO A 176 8.78 -2.88 15.51
N ILE A 177 7.55 -3.23 15.09
CA ILE A 177 6.84 -2.52 14.01
C ILE A 177 6.61 -1.06 14.39
N TYR A 178 6.09 -0.81 15.59
CA TYR A 178 5.87 0.54 16.12
C TYR A 178 7.15 1.37 16.08
N LYS A 179 8.24 0.82 16.62
CA LYS A 179 9.54 1.52 16.65
C LYS A 179 10.05 1.83 15.26
N ALA A 180 9.94 0.90 14.31
CA ALA A 180 10.36 1.12 12.93
C ALA A 180 9.54 2.23 12.26
N GLU A 181 8.22 2.21 12.43
CA GLU A 181 7.32 3.25 11.90
C GLU A 181 7.58 4.62 12.53
N MET A 182 7.76 4.70 13.84
CA MET A 182 8.02 5.98 14.49
C MET A 182 9.38 6.56 14.12
N LEU A 183 10.44 5.74 13.99
CA LEU A 183 11.74 6.21 13.50
C LEU A 183 11.66 6.80 12.10
N ARG A 184 10.76 6.30 11.24
CA ARG A 184 10.52 6.85 9.91
C ARG A 184 9.84 8.22 9.95
N MET A 185 8.92 8.41 10.89
CA MET A 185 8.08 9.61 10.97
C MET A 185 8.66 10.70 11.87
N CYS A 186 9.44 10.34 12.89
CA CYS A 186 9.97 11.25 13.90
C CYS A 186 11.24 10.70 14.55
N ASP A 187 12.37 11.39 14.38
CA ASP A 187 13.66 10.96 14.96
C ASP A 187 13.76 11.17 16.48
N ARG A 188 12.84 11.94 17.08
CA ARG A 188 12.82 12.28 18.52
C ARG A 188 11.99 11.29 19.31
N ALA A 189 12.64 10.24 19.80
CA ALA A 189 11.98 9.14 20.52
C ALA A 189 11.21 9.58 21.78
N GLU A 190 11.67 10.65 22.44
CA GLU A 190 11.03 11.27 23.59
C GLU A 190 9.67 11.91 23.27
N GLN A 191 9.41 12.20 22.00
CA GLN A 191 8.14 12.75 21.57
C GLN A 191 7.13 11.64 21.31
N TRP A 192 7.56 10.42 20.95
CA TRP A 192 6.65 9.37 20.49
C TRP A 192 5.51 9.06 21.48
N PRO A 193 4.29 8.76 20.99
CA PRO A 193 3.21 8.35 21.87
C PRO A 193 3.57 7.05 22.61
N GLU A 194 3.08 6.89 23.83
CA GLU A 194 3.33 5.65 24.58
C GLU A 194 2.51 4.51 23.98
N VAL A 195 3.18 3.41 23.60
CA VAL A 195 2.55 2.18 23.08
C VAL A 195 3.03 0.98 23.88
N ASP A 196 2.33 0.70 24.96
CA ASP A 196 2.60 -0.41 25.88
C ASP A 196 1.90 -1.72 25.47
N SER A 197 0.78 -1.61 24.76
CA SER A 197 -0.12 -2.70 24.40
C SER A 197 -0.49 -2.75 22.91
N PHE A 198 -0.91 -3.94 22.45
CA PHE A 198 -1.41 -4.11 21.08
C PHE A 198 -2.70 -3.29 20.80
N GLN A 199 -3.49 -3.02 21.83
CA GLN A 199 -4.69 -2.19 21.69
C GLN A 199 -4.31 -0.74 21.37
N THR A 200 -3.33 -0.19 22.10
CA THR A 200 -2.79 1.14 21.85
C THR A 200 -2.15 1.23 20.46
N PHE A 201 -1.40 0.20 20.06
CA PHE A 201 -0.88 0.09 18.69
C PHE A 201 -2.00 0.16 17.65
N SER A 202 -3.06 -0.62 17.81
CA SER A 202 -4.20 -0.68 16.87
C SER A 202 -4.99 0.64 16.79
N ARG A 203 -4.88 1.51 17.80
CA ARG A 203 -5.46 2.86 17.79
C ARG A 203 -4.68 3.81 16.89
N TYR A 204 -3.36 3.65 16.82
CA TYR A 204 -2.49 4.50 16.02
C TYR A 204 -2.21 3.97 14.63
N PHE A 205 -2.29 2.65 14.43
CA PHE A 205 -1.99 2.01 13.15
C PHE A 205 -3.15 1.16 12.63
N ALA A 206 -3.34 1.17 11.33
CA ALA A 206 -4.16 0.24 10.58
C ALA A 206 -3.25 -0.82 9.94
N VAL A 207 -3.76 -2.05 9.86
CA VAL A 207 -3.10 -3.13 9.14
C VAL A 207 -3.98 -3.44 7.92
N GLU A 208 -3.49 -3.11 6.74
CA GLU A 208 -4.09 -3.56 5.47
C GLU A 208 -3.42 -4.86 5.05
N ILE A 209 -4.19 -5.81 4.52
CA ILE A 209 -3.72 -7.14 4.12
C ILE A 209 -3.89 -7.24 2.62
N HIS A 210 -2.83 -7.67 1.95
CA HIS A 210 -2.83 -7.90 0.50
C HIS A 210 -2.43 -9.34 0.26
N THR A 211 -3.37 -10.15 -0.20
CA THR A 211 -3.16 -11.59 -0.40
C THR A 211 -2.50 -11.92 -1.73
N GLN A 212 -2.36 -10.92 -2.61
CA GLN A 212 -1.76 -11.04 -3.93
C GLN A 212 -0.58 -10.08 -4.02
N LEU A 213 0.64 -10.62 -3.95
CA LEU A 213 1.87 -9.94 -4.33
C LEU A 213 2.37 -10.52 -5.65
N ILE A 214 2.52 -9.67 -6.66
CA ILE A 214 2.94 -10.06 -8.01
C ILE A 214 4.28 -9.42 -8.33
N HIS A 215 5.19 -10.22 -8.87
CA HIS A 215 6.50 -9.76 -9.29
C HIS A 215 6.49 -9.46 -10.78
N LEU A 216 6.88 -8.24 -11.16
CA LEU A 216 6.91 -7.79 -12.55
C LEU A 216 8.28 -8.03 -13.23
N HIS A 217 9.26 -8.57 -12.49
CA HIS A 217 10.63 -8.89 -12.93
C HIS A 217 11.06 -10.29 -12.54
#